data_AF-A0A182YDT2-F1
#
_entry.id   AF-A0A182YDT2-F1
#
_cell.length_a   1.000
_cell.length_b   1.000
_cell.length_c   1.000
_cell.angle_alpha   90.00
_cell.angle_beta   90.00
_cell.angle_gamma   90.00
#
_symmetry.space_group_name_H-M   'P 1'
#
loop_
_entity.id
_entity.type
_entity.pdbx_description
1 polymer ?
#
loop_
_entity_poly.entity_id
_entity_poly.type
_entity_poly.pdbx_seq_one_letter_code
_entity_poly.pdbx_strand_id
1 'polypeptide(L)'
;MQQKNVQIVLLMLLGVAASTMAFFTEEQHEIAKALADSCHAELGGDLPEDFATKMRLGDLTLNSEISKCTIQCMFAKVGFTDEDGVANRAVLIAKLSKGNPTEKAEMFADVCEKNEGESKCDKAFSLYECYNKNKSIFD
;
A
#
# COMPACT_ATOMS: atom_id res chain seq x y z
N MET A 1 15.93 45.87 25.99
CA MET A 1 16.01 45.00 24.80
C MET A 1 14.58 44.73 24.34
N GLN A 2 14.23 45.26 23.16
CA GLN A 2 13.11 44.96 22.25
C GLN A 2 11.70 44.61 22.79
N GLN A 3 10.82 45.62 22.68
CA GLN A 3 9.39 45.60 22.30
C GLN A 3 9.05 44.53 21.24
N LYS A 4 7.82 44.00 21.05
CA LYS A 4 6.52 44.68 21.02
C LYS A 4 5.36 43.65 21.05
N ASN A 5 4.33 44.02 21.81
CA ASN A 5 2.97 43.50 21.94
C ASN A 5 2.34 42.72 20.77
N VAL A 6 1.74 41.57 21.12
CA VAL A 6 0.32 41.19 20.96
C VAL A 6 -0.45 41.72 19.73
N GLN A 7 -1.09 40.75 19.07
CA GLN A 7 -2.26 40.79 18.20
C GLN A 7 -2.05 41.09 16.70
N ILE A 8 -2.87 40.38 15.91
CA ILE A 8 -3.08 40.42 14.45
C ILE A 8 -2.45 39.18 13.77
N VAL A 9 -3.17 38.04 13.70
CA VAL A 9 -4.25 37.71 12.73
C VAL A 9 -3.66 37.03 11.50
N LEU A 10 -4.09 35.77 11.33
CA LEU A 10 -4.46 35.14 10.06
C LEU A 10 -3.34 34.78 9.06
N LEU A 11 -3.62 33.69 8.34
CA LEU A 11 -3.03 33.28 7.06
C LEU A 11 -1.60 32.74 7.11
N MET A 12 -1.49 31.42 7.24
CA MET A 12 -1.10 30.65 6.06
C MET A 12 -2.06 29.46 5.89
N LEU A 13 -3.29 29.78 5.47
CA LEU A 13 -3.95 29.00 4.42
C LEU A 13 -3.12 29.22 3.15
N LEU A 14 -1.95 28.56 3.06
CA LEU A 14 -1.47 28.15 1.77
C LEU A 14 -2.10 26.79 1.57
N GLY A 15 -3.20 26.79 0.83
CA GLY A 15 -3.67 25.61 0.13
C GLY A 15 -2.52 25.14 -0.74
N VAL A 16 -1.68 24.28 -0.17
CA VAL A 16 -1.16 23.20 -0.98
C VAL A 16 -2.43 22.43 -1.31
N ALA A 17 -2.88 22.57 -2.55
CA ALA A 17 -3.60 21.49 -3.19
C ALA A 17 -2.66 20.28 -3.10
N ALA A 18 -2.69 19.63 -1.94
CA ALA A 18 -2.10 18.33 -1.75
C ALA A 18 -2.99 17.47 -2.63
N SER A 19 -2.62 17.38 -3.91
CA SER A 19 -2.86 16.18 -4.67
C SER A 19 -2.58 15.04 -3.70
N THR A 20 -3.61 14.24 -3.45
CA THR A 20 -3.71 13.23 -2.41
C THR A 20 -2.75 12.07 -2.69
N MET A 21 -1.45 12.38 -2.76
CA MET A 21 -0.39 11.41 -2.67
C MET A 21 -0.38 11.02 -1.21
N ALA A 22 -1.10 9.94 -0.87
CA ALA A 22 -1.02 9.31 0.44
C ALA A 22 0.46 9.03 0.76
N PHE A 23 1.12 9.97 1.44
CA PHE A 23 2.50 9.83 1.86
C PHE A 23 2.48 8.82 2.99
N PHE A 24 3.12 7.67 2.75
CA PHE A 24 3.45 6.75 3.82
C PHE A 24 4.23 7.52 4.88
N THR A 25 3.95 7.28 6.17
CA THR A 25 4.83 7.76 7.22
C THR A 25 6.19 7.07 7.09
N GLU A 26 7.26 7.69 7.60
CA GLU A 26 8.60 7.07 7.64
C GLU A 26 8.55 5.69 8.31
N GLU A 27 7.72 5.52 9.34
CA GLU A 27 7.50 4.22 10.00
C GLU A 27 6.91 3.17 9.04
N GLN A 28 5.88 3.53 8.25
CA GLN A 28 5.30 2.61 7.28
C GLN A 28 6.28 2.28 6.14
N HIS A 29 7.14 3.23 5.77
CA HIS A 29 8.22 3.00 4.80
C HIS A 29 9.22 1.96 5.31
N GLU A 30 9.72 2.12 6.53
CA GLU A 30 10.66 1.17 7.13
C GLU A 30 10.05 -0.22 7.32
N ILE A 31 8.77 -0.31 7.72
CA ILE A 31 8.06 -1.60 7.81
C ILE A 31 7.95 -2.25 6.42
N ALA A 32 7.58 -1.51 5.39
CA ALA A 32 7.46 -2.03 4.03
C ALA A 32 8.82 -2.51 3.49
N LYS A 33 9.89 -1.75 3.75
CA LYS A 33 11.26 -2.13 3.40
C LYS A 33 11.69 -3.41 4.11
N ALA A 34 11.51 -3.49 5.43
CA ALA A 34 11.89 -4.67 6.20
C ALA A 34 11.13 -5.94 5.74
N LEU A 35 9.85 -5.80 5.38
CA LEU A 35 9.06 -6.89 4.81
C LEU A 35 9.61 -7.34 3.45
N ALA A 36 9.92 -6.39 2.56
CA ALA A 36 10.50 -6.71 1.26
C ALA A 36 11.85 -7.41 1.40
N ASP A 37 12.74 -6.91 2.25
CA ASP A 37 14.06 -7.49 2.50
C ASP A 37 13.95 -8.91 3.10
N SER A 38 13.04 -9.11 4.07
CA SER A 38 12.77 -10.44 4.65
C SER A 38 12.24 -11.43 3.61
N CYS A 39 11.29 -11.01 2.78
CA CYS A 39 10.70 -11.86 1.75
C CYS A 39 11.70 -12.20 0.65
N HIS A 40 12.55 -11.26 0.27
CA HIS A 40 13.61 -11.50 -0.68
C HIS A 40 14.64 -12.52 -0.14
N ALA A 41 15.01 -12.41 1.14
CA ALA A 41 15.91 -13.37 1.78
C ALA A 41 15.33 -14.80 1.83
N GLU A 42 14.00 -14.93 1.95
CA GLU A 42 13.31 -16.24 1.96
C GLU A 42 13.18 -16.86 0.56
N LEU A 43 12.93 -16.03 -0.46
CA LEU A 43 12.64 -16.50 -1.82
C LEU A 43 13.90 -16.60 -2.71
N GLY A 44 14.90 -15.75 -2.47
CA GLY A 44 16.05 -15.57 -3.36
C GLY A 44 15.66 -14.92 -4.71
N GLY A 45 16.47 -15.16 -5.75
CA GLY A 45 16.22 -14.63 -7.11
C GLY A 45 16.61 -13.17 -7.30
N ASP A 46 16.35 -12.61 -8.47
CA ASP A 46 16.69 -11.22 -8.81
C ASP A 46 15.45 -10.31 -8.69
N LEU A 47 15.48 -9.36 -7.77
CA LEU A 47 14.49 -8.27 -7.71
C LEU A 47 15.07 -7.00 -8.35
N PRO A 48 14.21 -6.12 -8.92
CA PRO A 48 14.62 -4.78 -9.27
C PRO A 48 15.26 -4.06 -8.07
N GLU A 49 16.36 -3.34 -8.28
CA GLU A 49 17.03 -2.57 -7.21
C GLU A 49 16.07 -1.57 -6.53
N ASP A 50 15.14 -1.03 -7.31
CA ASP A 50 14.11 -0.08 -6.88
C ASP A 50 12.75 -0.75 -6.54
N PHE A 51 12.73 -2.06 -6.29
CA PHE A 51 11.50 -2.84 -6.05
C PHE A 51 10.57 -2.18 -5.02
N ALA A 52 11.09 -1.80 -3.84
CA ALA A 52 10.30 -1.19 -2.78
C ALA A 52 9.64 0.13 -3.23
N THR A 53 10.39 0.96 -3.96
CA THR A 53 9.91 2.22 -4.52
C THR A 53 8.83 1.98 -5.57
N LYS A 54 9.07 1.07 -6.51
CA LYS A 54 8.11 0.67 -7.54
C LYS A 54 6.82 0.13 -6.94
N MET A 55 6.95 -0.75 -5.94
CA MET A 55 5.83 -1.35 -5.24
C MET A 55 4.96 -0.25 -4.60
N ARG A 56 5.59 0.70 -3.89
CA ARG A 56 4.92 1.85 -3.27
C ARG A 56 4.21 2.75 -4.29
N LEU A 57 4.81 2.94 -5.46
CA LEU A 57 4.25 3.81 -6.51
C LEU A 57 3.14 3.15 -7.32
N GLY A 58 2.89 1.85 -7.13
CA GLY A 58 1.89 1.14 -7.92
C GLY A 58 2.40 0.70 -9.29
N ASP A 59 3.71 0.52 -9.46
CA ASP A 59 4.31 0.15 -10.74
C ASP A 59 3.97 -1.30 -11.10
N LEU A 60 3.07 -1.46 -12.07
CA LEU A 60 2.60 -2.76 -12.55
C LEU A 60 3.62 -3.49 -13.44
N THR A 61 4.81 -2.91 -13.69
CA THR A 61 5.93 -3.62 -14.32
C THR A 61 6.59 -4.64 -13.38
N LEU A 62 6.20 -4.68 -12.10
CA LEU A 62 6.59 -5.71 -11.12
C LEU A 62 5.93 -7.08 -11.39
N ASN A 63 5.84 -7.49 -12.64
CA ASN A 63 5.11 -8.67 -13.11
C ASN A 63 6.00 -9.89 -13.36
N SER A 64 7.28 -9.85 -12.97
CA SER A 64 8.12 -11.05 -12.95
C SER A 64 7.69 -12.01 -11.84
N GLU A 65 7.87 -13.31 -12.03
CA GLU A 65 7.47 -14.32 -11.04
C GLU A 65 8.03 -14.04 -9.64
N ILE A 66 9.31 -13.66 -9.55
CA ILE A 66 9.92 -13.32 -8.27
C ILE A 66 9.34 -12.05 -7.64
N SER A 67 8.98 -11.05 -8.44
CA SER A 67 8.33 -9.83 -7.94
C SER A 67 6.94 -10.13 -7.39
N LYS A 68 6.12 -10.88 -8.16
CA LYS A 68 4.80 -11.34 -7.72
C LYS A 68 4.87 -12.17 -6.44
N CYS A 69 5.82 -13.10 -6.35
CA CYS A 69 5.97 -13.93 -5.16
C CYS A 69 6.49 -13.14 -3.96
N THR A 70 7.33 -12.13 -4.16
CA THR A 70 7.73 -11.21 -3.09
C THR A 70 6.52 -10.42 -2.59
N ILE A 71 5.65 -9.92 -3.48
CA ILE A 71 4.41 -9.24 -3.10
C ILE A 71 3.49 -10.19 -2.31
N GLN A 72 3.31 -11.43 -2.77
CA GLN A 72 2.53 -12.43 -2.03
C GLN A 72 3.10 -12.70 -0.63
N CYS A 73 4.43 -12.86 -0.51
CA CYS A 73 5.07 -13.04 0.79
C CYS A 73 4.80 -11.86 1.73
N MET A 74 4.93 -10.62 1.24
CA MET A 74 4.64 -9.42 2.02
C MET A 74 3.17 -9.38 2.44
N PHE A 75 2.25 -9.67 1.52
CA PHE A 75 0.81 -9.64 1.79
C PHE A 75 0.40 -10.72 2.80
N ALA A 76 0.95 -11.93 2.71
CA ALA A 76 0.71 -13.00 3.67
C ALA A 76 1.23 -12.64 5.07
N LYS A 77 2.44 -12.07 5.19
CA LYS A 77 3.00 -11.63 6.48
C LYS A 77 2.16 -10.53 7.15
N VAL A 78 1.53 -9.65 6.36
CA VAL A 78 0.62 -8.61 6.87
C VAL A 78 -0.79 -9.16 7.13
N GLY A 79 -1.16 -10.25 6.47
CA GLY A 79 -2.47 -10.90 6.51
C GLY A 79 -3.46 -10.40 5.46
N PHE A 80 -3.01 -9.67 4.43
CA PHE A 80 -3.86 -9.25 3.32
C PHE A 80 -4.28 -10.42 2.43
N THR A 81 -3.44 -11.44 2.34
CA THR A 81 -3.72 -12.71 1.68
C THR A 81 -3.43 -13.87 2.64
N ASP A 82 -3.98 -15.03 2.36
CA ASP A 82 -3.56 -16.29 2.98
C ASP A 82 -2.34 -16.92 2.25
N GLU A 83 -1.93 -18.12 2.67
CA GLU A 83 -0.80 -18.85 2.08
C GLU A 83 -1.02 -19.24 0.61
N ASP A 84 -2.28 -19.36 0.18
CA ASP A 84 -2.70 -19.68 -1.19
C ASP A 84 -2.88 -18.44 -2.06
N GLY A 85 -2.59 -17.26 -1.51
CA GLY A 85 -2.68 -15.98 -2.18
C GLY A 85 -4.08 -15.41 -2.28
N VAL A 86 -5.07 -15.99 -1.58
CA VAL A 86 -6.46 -15.51 -1.60
C VAL A 86 -6.61 -14.34 -0.64
N ALA A 87 -7.26 -13.27 -1.07
CA ALA A 87 -7.43 -12.06 -0.29
C ALA A 87 -8.28 -12.29 0.96
N ASN A 88 -7.86 -11.68 2.07
CA ASN A 88 -8.61 -11.68 3.32
C ASN A 88 -9.43 -10.40 3.44
N ARG A 89 -10.71 -10.47 3.02
CA ARG A 89 -11.68 -9.37 3.09
C ARG A 89 -11.66 -8.64 4.44
N ALA A 90 -11.74 -9.39 5.54
CA ALA A 90 -11.84 -8.82 6.87
C ALA A 90 -10.59 -8.00 7.24
N VAL A 91 -9.40 -8.49 6.87
CA VAL A 91 -8.13 -7.78 7.11
C VAL A 91 -7.99 -6.57 6.20
N LEU A 92 -8.41 -6.65 4.93
CA LEU A 92 -8.42 -5.51 4.02
C LEU A 92 -9.24 -4.35 4.60
N ILE A 93 -10.48 -4.62 5.01
CA ILE A 93 -11.36 -3.62 5.64
C ILE A 93 -10.70 -3.09 6.91
N ALA A 94 -10.32 -3.96 7.84
CA ALA A 94 -9.77 -3.55 9.13
C ALA A 94 -8.51 -2.67 9.02
N LYS A 95 -7.65 -2.92 8.03
CA LYS A 95 -6.41 -2.15 7.82
C LYS A 95 -6.69 -0.84 7.09
N LEU A 96 -7.49 -0.87 6.03
CA LEU A 96 -7.80 0.32 5.22
C LEU A 96 -8.68 1.32 5.98
N SER A 97 -9.59 0.86 6.84
CA SER A 97 -10.41 1.74 7.69
C SER A 97 -9.64 2.49 8.79
N LYS A 98 -8.36 2.18 9.04
CA LYS A 98 -7.55 2.93 10.00
C LYS A 98 -7.23 4.36 9.53
N GLY A 99 -7.21 4.57 8.21
CA GLY A 99 -6.92 5.87 7.60
C GLY A 99 -8.04 6.38 6.68
N ASN A 100 -9.10 5.60 6.48
CA ASN A 100 -10.18 5.90 5.53
C ASN A 100 -11.55 5.61 6.14
N PRO A 101 -12.64 6.20 5.61
CA PRO A 101 -14.00 5.81 5.98
C PRO A 101 -14.23 4.31 5.80
N THR A 102 -14.88 3.67 6.78
CA THR A 102 -15.15 2.22 6.75
C THR A 102 -15.90 1.78 5.49
N GLU A 103 -16.92 2.54 5.09
CA GLU A 103 -17.70 2.27 3.87
C GLU A 103 -16.83 2.22 2.62
N LYS A 104 -15.85 3.12 2.48
CA LYS A 104 -14.91 3.10 1.35
C LYS A 104 -13.99 1.88 1.39
N ALA A 105 -13.57 1.44 2.57
CA ALA A 105 -12.78 0.22 2.73
C ALA A 105 -13.60 -1.04 2.41
N GLU A 106 -14.89 -1.06 2.77
CA GLU A 106 -15.83 -2.12 2.39
C GLU A 106 -16.04 -2.15 0.87
N MET A 107 -16.27 -0.99 0.24
CA MET A 107 -16.37 -0.88 -1.23
C MET A 107 -15.12 -1.39 -1.93
N PHE A 108 -13.93 -1.05 -1.42
CA PHE A 108 -12.69 -1.57 -1.95
C PHE A 108 -12.61 -3.09 -1.85
N ALA A 109 -12.94 -3.64 -0.68
CA ALA A 109 -12.91 -5.08 -0.47
C ALA A 109 -13.89 -5.80 -1.41
N ASP A 110 -15.11 -5.30 -1.57
CA ASP A 110 -16.11 -5.88 -2.48
C ASP A 110 -15.63 -5.93 -3.94
N VAL A 111 -14.81 -4.96 -4.36
CA VAL A 111 -14.25 -4.90 -5.73
C VAL A 111 -13.02 -5.79 -5.88
N CYS A 112 -12.15 -5.87 -4.87
CA CYS A 112 -10.82 -6.47 -5.00
C CYS A 112 -10.59 -7.79 -4.27
N GLU A 113 -11.49 -8.25 -3.39
CA GLU A 113 -11.32 -9.50 -2.63
C GLU A 113 -11.33 -10.76 -3.51
N LYS A 114 -11.92 -10.69 -4.70
CA LYS A 114 -12.00 -11.81 -5.65
C LYS A 114 -10.77 -11.81 -6.55
N ASN A 115 -9.60 -11.85 -5.91
CA ASN A 115 -8.34 -11.86 -6.61
C ASN A 115 -8.08 -13.26 -7.21
N GLU A 116 -7.61 -13.28 -8.46
CA GLU A 116 -7.53 -14.49 -9.29
C GLU A 116 -6.14 -14.64 -9.91
N GLY A 117 -5.79 -15.85 -10.33
CA GLY A 117 -4.48 -16.16 -10.91
C GLY A 117 -4.16 -17.64 -10.91
N GLU A 118 -3.19 -18.04 -11.73
CA GLU A 118 -2.77 -19.45 -11.88
C GLU A 118 -2.00 -19.94 -10.65
N SER A 119 -1.19 -19.08 -10.04
CA SER A 119 -0.45 -19.36 -8.81
C SER A 119 -0.88 -18.46 -7.64
N LYS A 120 -0.44 -18.79 -6.42
CA LYS A 120 -0.59 -17.90 -5.25
C LYS A 120 0.05 -16.52 -5.46
N CYS A 121 1.12 -16.46 -6.25
CA CYS A 121 1.82 -15.22 -6.56
C CYS A 121 1.01 -14.37 -7.54
N ASP A 122 0.41 -14.99 -8.56
CA ASP A 122 -0.49 -14.31 -9.50
C ASP A 122 -1.74 -13.78 -8.80
N LYS A 123 -2.35 -14.58 -7.93
CA LYS A 123 -3.50 -14.13 -7.13
C LYS A 123 -3.16 -12.89 -6.32
N ALA A 124 -2.07 -12.89 -5.57
CA ALA A 124 -1.67 -11.72 -4.78
C ALA A 124 -1.34 -10.51 -5.66
N PHE A 125 -0.70 -10.73 -6.81
CA PHE A 125 -0.40 -9.67 -7.75
C PHE A 125 -1.68 -9.06 -8.35
N SER A 126 -2.71 -9.86 -8.65
CA SER A 126 -4.00 -9.32 -9.12
C SER A 126 -4.70 -8.46 -8.05
N LEU A 127 -4.54 -8.78 -6.76
CA LEU A 127 -5.00 -7.91 -5.66
C LEU A 127 -4.24 -6.58 -5.66
N TYR A 128 -2.92 -6.61 -5.88
CA TYR A 128 -2.09 -5.41 -6.00
C TYR A 128 -2.47 -4.54 -7.21
N GLU A 129 -2.72 -5.15 -8.36
CA GLU A 129 -3.23 -4.47 -9.56
C GLU A 129 -4.59 -3.83 -9.27
N CYS A 130 -5.50 -4.58 -8.63
CA CYS A 130 -6.83 -4.09 -8.27
C CYS A 130 -6.76 -2.90 -7.31
N TYR A 131 -5.87 -2.94 -6.32
CA TYR A 131 -5.60 -1.80 -5.44
C TYR A 131 -5.18 -0.57 -6.22
N ASN A 132 -4.19 -0.67 -7.10
CA ASN A 132 -3.68 0.50 -7.80
C ASN A 132 -4.66 1.07 -8.83
N LYS A 133 -5.50 0.21 -9.42
CA LYS A 133 -6.57 0.63 -10.32
C LYS A 133 -7.71 1.36 -9.60
N ASN A 134 -8.00 0.99 -8.36
CA ASN A 134 -9.19 1.45 -7.63
C ASN A 134 -8.88 2.30 -6.39
N LYS A 135 -7.62 2.66 -6.13
CA LYS A 135 -7.24 3.46 -4.94
C LYS A 135 -7.94 4.83 -4.87
N SER A 136 -8.46 5.34 -5.99
CA SER A 136 -9.29 6.55 -6.02
C SER A 136 -10.63 6.41 -5.30
N ILE A 137 -11.05 5.20 -4.92
CA ILE A 137 -12.15 4.99 -3.95
C ILE A 137 -11.90 5.80 -2.67
N PHE A 138 -10.64 5.98 -2.29
CA PHE A 138 -10.23 6.66 -1.06
C PHE A 138 -10.08 8.18 -1.19
N ASP A 139 -10.13 8.75 -2.41
CA ASP A 139 -10.00 10.20 -2.66
C ASP A 139 -11.17 11.03 -2.13
#